data_AF-A0A5B6YU51-F1
#
_entry.id   AF-A0A5B6YU51-F1
#
_cell.length_a   1.000
_cell.length_b   1.000
_cell.length_c   1.000
_cell.angle_alpha   90.00
_cell.angle_beta   90.00
_cell.angle_gamma   90.00
#
_symmetry.space_group_name_H-M   'P 1'
#
loop_
_entity.id
_entity.type
_entity.pdbx_description
1 polymer ?
#
loop_
_entity_poly.entity_id
_entity_poly.type
_entity_poly.pdbx_seq_one_letter_code
_entity_poly.pdbx_strand_id
1 'polypeptide(L)'
;PDMEIYCLYGVGIPTERSYVYKLSPSDRCNSIPFQIDTSADGSDGGCLKGGVYFVDGDESVPVLSAGFMCAKGWRGRTRFNPSGIATHIREYQHKPPASLLEGRGLESGAHVDIMGNVALIEDVLRVAAGATGAELGGDRIHSDIIKMSERINIRL
;
A
#
# COMPACT_ATOMS: atom_id res chain seq x y z
N PRO A 1 -3.73 11.41 25.97
CA PRO A 1 -3.56 9.97 25.62
C PRO A 1 -2.08 9.70 25.34
N ASP A 2 -1.47 8.74 26.03
CA ASP A 2 -0.08 8.34 25.80
C ASP A 2 0.02 7.28 24.67
N MET A 3 -0.92 7.35 23.72
CA MET A 3 -1.04 6.44 22.61
C MET A 3 -0.62 7.15 21.33
N GLU A 4 0.02 6.42 20.42
CA GLU A 4 0.37 6.85 19.06
C GLU A 4 -0.17 5.84 18.05
N ILE A 5 -0.51 6.30 16.85
CA ILE A 5 -0.94 5.44 15.72
C ILE A 5 0.19 5.33 14.72
N TYR A 6 0.53 4.10 14.34
CA TYR A 6 1.56 3.81 13.35
C TYR A 6 0.95 3.08 12.15
N CYS A 7 1.02 3.69 10.96
CA CYS A 7 0.71 3.00 9.71
C CYS A 7 2.00 2.45 9.09
N LEU A 8 2.15 1.13 9.13
CA LEU A 8 3.31 0.41 8.62
C LEU A 8 2.88 -0.36 7.36
N TYR A 9 3.39 -0.02 6.17
CA TYR A 9 2.98 -0.67 4.93
C TYR A 9 4.05 -0.60 3.83
N GLY A 10 4.00 -1.56 2.92
CA GLY A 10 4.91 -1.67 1.80
C GLY A 10 4.52 -0.75 0.64
N VAL A 11 5.52 -0.29 -0.11
CA VAL A 11 5.35 0.56 -1.29
C VAL A 11 6.35 0.18 -2.38
N GLY A 12 6.10 0.64 -3.61
CA GLY A 12 6.98 0.44 -4.75
C GLY A 12 6.72 -0.82 -5.55
N ILE A 13 5.60 -1.52 -5.32
CA ILE A 13 5.23 -2.73 -6.04
C ILE A 13 3.97 -2.47 -6.87
N PRO A 14 3.96 -2.81 -8.18
CA PRO A 14 2.74 -2.77 -8.98
C PRO A 14 1.62 -3.59 -8.33
N THR A 15 0.51 -2.91 -8.04
CA THR A 15 -0.64 -3.46 -7.31
C THR A 15 -1.91 -3.25 -8.10
N GLU A 16 -2.75 -4.27 -8.20
CA GLU A 16 -3.97 -4.24 -8.99
C GLU A 16 -4.96 -3.20 -8.45
N ARG A 17 -5.56 -2.41 -9.35
CA ARG A 17 -6.54 -1.36 -9.02
C ARG A 17 -7.89 -1.55 -9.70
N SER A 18 -7.87 -1.96 -10.97
CA SER A 18 -9.09 -2.14 -11.75
C SER A 18 -8.83 -3.06 -12.94
N TYR A 19 -9.90 -3.64 -13.47
CA TYR A 19 -9.83 -4.62 -14.57
C TYR A 19 -10.68 -4.16 -15.75
N VAL A 20 -10.22 -4.49 -16.96
CA VAL A 20 -10.99 -4.37 -18.21
C VAL A 20 -11.67 -5.71 -18.45
N TYR A 21 -13.00 -5.69 -18.58
CA TYR A 21 -13.80 -6.90 -18.82
C TYR A 21 -14.36 -6.91 -20.24
N LYS A 22 -14.47 -8.12 -20.81
CA LYS A 22 -15.25 -8.40 -22.03
C LYS A 22 -16.32 -9.44 -21.76
N LEU A 23 -17.34 -9.45 -22.61
CA LEU A 23 -18.39 -10.46 -22.57
C LEU A 23 -17.82 -11.84 -22.92
N SER A 24 -18.22 -12.85 -22.16
CA SER A 24 -17.92 -14.24 -22.47
C SER A 24 -18.83 -14.75 -23.60
N PRO A 25 -18.34 -15.62 -24.50
CA PRO A 25 -19.19 -16.25 -25.52
C PRO A 25 -20.34 -17.01 -24.87
N SER A 26 -21.55 -16.83 -25.38
CA SER A 26 -22.82 -17.34 -24.84
C SER A 26 -23.01 -18.86 -24.94
N ASP A 27 -22.01 -19.60 -25.39
CA ASP A 27 -22.17 -20.95 -25.93
C ASP A 27 -22.22 -22.06 -24.88
N ARG A 28 -22.25 -21.71 -23.58
CA ARG A 28 -22.33 -22.69 -22.48
C ARG A 28 -23.39 -22.28 -21.45
N CYS A 29 -24.32 -23.20 -21.17
CA CYS A 29 -25.14 -23.17 -19.97
C CYS A 29 -24.20 -23.11 -18.75
N ASN A 30 -24.33 -22.07 -17.92
CA ASN A 30 -23.45 -21.72 -16.77
C ASN A 30 -22.13 -20.99 -17.10
N SER A 31 -22.10 -20.14 -18.13
CA SER A 31 -20.94 -19.26 -18.39
C SER A 31 -20.94 -18.02 -17.48
N ILE A 32 -19.76 -17.71 -16.89
CA ILE A 32 -19.52 -16.44 -16.21
C ILE A 32 -19.63 -15.34 -17.29
N PRO A 33 -20.54 -14.35 -17.16
CA PRO A 33 -20.87 -13.43 -18.25
C PRO A 33 -19.74 -12.48 -18.65
N PHE A 34 -18.77 -12.27 -17.74
CA PHE A 34 -17.61 -11.40 -17.95
C PHE A 34 -16.32 -12.15 -17.67
N GLN A 35 -15.32 -11.90 -18.51
CA GLN A 35 -13.95 -12.35 -18.32
C GLN A 35 -13.00 -11.15 -18.50
N ILE A 36 -11.85 -11.20 -17.84
CA ILE A 36 -10.82 -10.16 -18.03
C ILE A 36 -10.42 -10.16 -19.50
N ASP A 37 -10.40 -8.99 -20.12
CA ASP A 37 -9.93 -8.83 -21.48
C ASP A 37 -8.41 -8.80 -21.51
N THR A 38 -7.79 -9.97 -21.61
CA THR A 38 -6.34 -10.12 -21.69
C THR A 38 -5.72 -9.51 -22.96
N SER A 39 -6.53 -9.10 -23.95
CA SER A 39 -6.06 -8.36 -25.13
C SER A 39 -6.02 -6.84 -24.92
N ALA A 40 -6.53 -6.34 -23.80
CA ALA A 40 -6.44 -4.93 -23.45
C ALA A 40 -5.07 -4.62 -22.82
N ASP A 41 -4.15 -4.12 -23.62
CA ASP A 41 -2.83 -3.67 -23.18
C ASP A 41 -2.67 -2.16 -23.36
N GLY A 42 -1.96 -1.53 -22.43
CA GLY A 42 -1.52 -0.15 -22.56
C GLY A 42 -0.34 0.00 -23.52
N SER A 43 0.05 1.24 -23.81
CA SER A 43 1.33 1.51 -24.47
C SER A 43 2.52 1.03 -23.63
N ASP A 44 3.68 0.86 -24.24
CA ASP A 44 4.92 0.53 -23.52
C ASP A 44 5.15 1.50 -22.35
N GLY A 45 5.29 0.95 -21.14
CA GLY A 45 5.42 1.72 -19.89
C GLY A 45 4.12 2.19 -19.26
N GLY A 46 2.96 1.85 -19.84
CA GLY A 46 1.64 2.15 -19.28
C GLY A 46 1.27 1.28 -18.07
N CYS A 47 0.27 1.73 -17.32
CA CYS A 47 -0.25 1.04 -16.14
C CYS A 47 -1.18 -0.14 -16.46
N LEU A 48 -1.59 -0.32 -17.72
CA LEU A 48 -2.50 -1.39 -18.16
C LEU A 48 -1.70 -2.53 -18.77
N LYS A 49 -1.81 -3.74 -18.20
CA LYS A 49 -1.19 -4.97 -18.73
C LYS A 49 -2.18 -6.13 -18.62
N GLY A 50 -2.43 -6.82 -19.73
CA GLY A 50 -3.29 -8.00 -19.78
C GLY A 50 -4.70 -7.77 -19.23
N GLY A 51 -5.26 -6.58 -19.43
CA GLY A 51 -6.57 -6.19 -18.90
C GLY A 51 -6.57 -5.76 -17.43
N VAL A 52 -5.41 -5.61 -16.78
CA VAL A 52 -5.28 -5.18 -15.39
C VAL A 52 -4.58 -3.83 -15.30
N TYR A 53 -5.20 -2.87 -14.62
CA TYR A 53 -4.58 -1.60 -14.27
C TYR A 53 -3.84 -1.71 -12.94
N PHE A 54 -2.58 -1.32 -12.94
CA PHE A 54 -1.71 -1.31 -11.78
C PHE A 54 -1.47 0.11 -11.25
N VAL A 55 -1.28 0.22 -9.94
CA VAL A 55 -0.82 1.42 -9.24
C VAL A 55 0.24 1.04 -8.21
N ASP A 56 0.82 2.03 -7.55
CA ASP A 56 1.74 1.80 -6.44
C ASP A 56 1.02 1.14 -5.23
N GLY A 57 1.69 0.18 -4.59
CA GLY A 57 1.20 -0.56 -3.43
C GLY A 57 2.17 -1.64 -2.98
N ASP A 58 1.64 -2.67 -2.34
CA ASP A 58 2.38 -3.80 -1.76
C ASP A 58 2.15 -5.14 -2.50
N GLU A 59 1.78 -5.11 -3.79
CA GLU A 59 1.30 -6.25 -4.61
C GLU A 59 -0.20 -6.54 -4.46
N SER A 60 -0.78 -6.31 -3.27
CA SER A 60 -2.19 -6.65 -2.98
C SER A 60 -3.05 -5.43 -2.66
N VAL A 61 -2.53 -4.51 -1.86
CA VAL A 61 -3.21 -3.33 -1.32
C VAL A 61 -2.57 -2.07 -1.91
N PRO A 62 -3.33 -1.26 -2.65
CA PRO A 62 -2.84 0.02 -3.17
C PRO A 62 -2.40 0.96 -2.04
N VAL A 63 -1.35 1.77 -2.27
CA VAL A 63 -0.86 2.79 -1.32
C VAL A 63 -1.98 3.68 -0.80
N LEU A 64 -2.92 4.05 -1.68
CA LEU A 64 -4.05 4.89 -1.29
C LEU A 64 -4.91 4.23 -0.20
N SER A 65 -5.12 2.92 -0.28
CA SER A 65 -5.89 2.17 0.72
C SER A 65 -5.12 2.06 2.04
N ALA A 66 -3.83 1.70 1.96
CA ALA A 66 -2.99 1.49 3.14
C ALA A 66 -2.67 2.80 3.90
N GLY A 67 -2.45 3.90 3.18
CA GLY A 67 -1.87 5.13 3.72
C GLY A 67 -2.85 6.28 3.96
N PHE A 68 -4.02 6.31 3.33
CA PHE A 68 -4.88 7.51 3.32
C PHE A 68 -5.29 7.99 4.71
N MET A 69 -5.62 7.05 5.60
CA MET A 69 -6.06 7.40 6.94
C MET A 69 -4.93 8.06 7.73
N CYS A 70 -3.71 7.50 7.76
CA CYS A 70 -2.61 8.17 8.45
C CYS A 70 -2.13 9.45 7.76
N ALA A 71 -2.25 9.55 6.44
CA ALA A 71 -1.88 10.74 5.69
C ALA A 71 -2.81 11.93 5.97
N LYS A 72 -4.13 11.69 6.05
CA LYS A 72 -5.13 12.75 6.14
C LYS A 72 -6.24 12.49 7.15
N GLY A 73 -6.86 11.31 7.12
CA GLY A 73 -8.05 11.01 7.93
C GLY A 73 -7.79 11.18 9.43
N TRP A 74 -6.72 10.59 9.94
CA TRP A 74 -6.30 10.61 11.34
C TRP A 74 -5.24 11.69 11.63
N ARG A 75 -4.84 12.48 10.65
CA ARG A 75 -3.79 13.48 10.83
C ARG A 75 -4.35 14.68 11.61
N GLY A 76 -3.81 14.90 12.81
CA GLY A 76 -4.28 15.96 13.70
C GLY A 76 -5.65 15.64 14.30
N ARG A 77 -6.37 16.69 14.75
CA ARG A 77 -7.68 16.53 15.35
C ARG A 77 -8.78 16.62 14.28
N THR A 78 -9.38 15.47 13.97
CA THR A 78 -10.43 15.33 12.95
C THR A 78 -11.62 14.54 13.53
N ARG A 79 -12.72 14.43 12.80
CA ARG A 79 -13.85 13.53 13.12
C ARG A 79 -13.45 12.05 13.17
N PHE A 80 -12.35 11.68 12.51
CA PHE A 80 -11.83 10.30 12.49
C PHE A 80 -10.75 10.08 13.54
N ASN A 81 -10.16 11.15 14.09
CA ASN A 81 -9.24 11.13 15.22
C ASN A 81 -9.61 12.28 16.21
N PRO A 82 -10.72 12.15 16.94
CA PRO A 82 -11.25 13.23 17.79
C PRO A 82 -10.34 13.55 18.98
N SER A 83 -9.51 12.59 19.38
CA SER A 83 -8.51 12.70 20.44
C SER A 83 -7.21 13.35 19.99
N GLY A 84 -7.02 13.57 18.68
CA GLY A 84 -5.79 14.13 18.13
C GLY A 84 -4.56 13.27 18.42
N ILE A 85 -4.73 11.94 18.44
CA ILE A 85 -3.63 10.99 18.67
C ILE A 85 -2.54 11.21 17.62
N ALA A 86 -1.28 11.31 18.05
CA ALA A 86 -0.16 11.45 17.14
C ALA A 86 -0.13 10.24 16.18
N THR A 87 0.04 10.53 14.89
CA THR A 87 -0.08 9.54 13.82
C THR A 87 1.15 9.60 12.93
N HIS A 88 1.78 8.45 12.71
CA HIS A 88 3.03 8.30 12.01
C HIS A 88 2.89 7.35 10.82
N ILE A 89 3.52 7.71 9.70
CA ILE A 89 3.60 6.87 8.49
C ILE A 89 4.99 6.24 8.41
N ARG A 90 5.04 4.92 8.24
CA ARG A 90 6.26 4.16 8.01
C ARG A 90 6.09 3.33 6.75
N GLU A 91 6.53 3.89 5.63
CA GLU A 91 6.57 3.17 4.35
C GLU A 91 7.84 2.32 4.25
N TYR A 92 7.70 1.13 3.67
CA TYR A 92 8.81 0.22 3.40
C TYR A 92 8.95 0.05 1.89
N GLN A 93 9.91 0.78 1.32
CA GLN A 93 10.23 0.70 -0.10
C GLN A 93 10.71 -0.72 -0.43
N HIS A 94 9.95 -1.43 -1.27
CA HIS A 94 10.34 -2.75 -1.72
C HIS A 94 11.67 -2.70 -2.46
N LYS A 95 12.58 -3.60 -2.09
CA LYS A 95 13.79 -3.91 -2.85
C LYS A 95 13.80 -5.40 -3.18
N PRO A 96 13.97 -5.76 -4.46
CA PRO A 96 14.11 -7.16 -4.84
C PRO A 96 15.37 -7.75 -4.19
N PRO A 97 15.36 -9.04 -3.82
CA PRO A 97 16.52 -9.71 -3.27
C PRO A 97 17.72 -9.61 -4.22
N ALA A 98 18.92 -9.36 -3.67
CA ALA A 98 20.14 -9.18 -4.45
C ALA A 98 20.62 -10.49 -5.09
N SER A 99 20.16 -11.63 -4.57
CA SER A 99 20.46 -12.95 -5.13
C SER A 99 19.33 -13.95 -4.88
N LEU A 100 19.25 -14.98 -5.74
CA LEU A 100 18.33 -16.12 -5.58
C LEU A 100 18.49 -16.88 -4.24
N LEU A 101 19.66 -16.78 -3.60
CA LEU A 101 19.94 -17.42 -2.32
C LEU A 101 19.34 -16.67 -1.11
N GLU A 102 18.96 -15.41 -1.30
CA GLU A 102 18.37 -14.56 -0.25
C GLU A 102 16.87 -14.85 -0.03
N GLY A 103 16.29 -15.72 -0.86
CA GLY A 103 14.89 -16.12 -0.76
C GLY A 103 13.94 -14.94 -0.92
N ARG A 104 13.18 -14.62 0.15
CA ARG A 104 12.15 -13.57 0.16
C ARG A 104 12.70 -12.14 0.25
N GLY A 105 14.01 -11.98 0.49
CA GLY A 105 14.67 -10.68 0.61
C GLY A 105 14.42 -9.99 1.96
N LEU A 106 15.45 -9.36 2.52
CA LEU A 106 15.39 -8.71 3.84
C LEU A 106 14.65 -7.36 3.84
N GLU A 107 14.42 -6.78 2.65
CA GLU A 107 13.81 -5.47 2.45
C GLU A 107 12.57 -5.57 1.55
N SER A 108 11.88 -6.72 1.55
CA SER A 108 10.65 -6.87 0.78
C SER A 108 9.53 -5.99 1.36
N GLY A 109 8.89 -5.22 0.49
CA GLY A 109 7.64 -4.50 0.79
C GLY A 109 6.38 -5.24 0.31
N ALA A 110 6.48 -6.52 -0.10
CA ALA A 110 5.32 -7.25 -0.60
C ALA A 110 4.37 -7.64 0.53
N HIS A 111 3.08 -7.71 0.25
CA HIS A 111 1.99 -7.80 1.23
C HIS A 111 2.23 -8.85 2.33
N VAL A 112 2.69 -10.04 1.93
CA VAL A 112 3.00 -11.15 2.86
C VAL A 112 4.43 -11.08 3.38
N ASP A 113 5.40 -10.76 2.50
CA ASP A 113 6.83 -10.83 2.83
C ASP A 113 7.32 -9.65 3.67
N ILE A 114 6.52 -8.58 3.79
CA ILE A 114 6.82 -7.42 4.63
C ILE A 114 7.00 -7.80 6.11
N MET A 115 6.41 -8.92 6.55
CA MET A 115 6.61 -9.46 7.91
C MET A 115 8.06 -9.91 8.15
N GLY A 116 8.83 -10.20 7.09
CA GLY A 116 10.25 -10.49 7.15
C GLY A 116 11.15 -9.27 6.91
N ASN A 117 10.57 -8.08 6.70
CA ASN A 117 11.33 -6.86 6.44
C ASN A 117 12.06 -6.40 7.71
N VAL A 118 13.39 -6.29 7.63
CA VAL A 118 14.23 -5.99 8.80
C VAL A 118 13.90 -4.62 9.39
N ALA A 119 13.65 -3.61 8.56
CA ALA A 119 13.28 -2.28 9.04
C ALA A 119 11.89 -2.29 9.72
N LEU A 120 10.96 -3.13 9.25
CA LEU A 120 9.63 -3.25 9.88
C LEU A 120 9.73 -3.89 11.24
N ILE A 121 10.48 -4.99 11.32
CA ILE A 121 10.73 -5.70 12.57
C ILE A 121 11.42 -4.76 13.57
N GLU A 122 12.42 -3.98 13.13
CA GLU A 122 13.08 -2.98 13.97
C GLU A 122 12.08 -1.95 14.51
N ASP A 123 11.26 -1.34 13.65
CA ASP A 123 10.28 -0.34 14.07
C ASP A 123 9.29 -0.93 15.10
N VAL A 124 8.77 -2.14 14.85
CA VAL A 124 7.85 -2.84 15.77
C VAL A 124 8.52 -3.13 17.12
N LEU A 125 9.76 -3.63 17.12
CA LEU A 125 10.49 -3.92 18.35
C LEU A 125 10.79 -2.67 19.15
N ARG A 126 11.17 -1.57 18.48
CA ARG A 126 11.45 -0.28 19.13
C ARG A 126 10.18 0.31 19.75
N VAL A 127 9.05 0.28 19.04
CA VAL A 127 7.74 0.70 19.59
C VAL A 127 7.37 -0.17 20.80
N ALA A 128 7.51 -1.49 20.70
CA ALA A 128 7.23 -2.41 21.81
C ALA A 128 8.15 -2.17 23.03
N ALA A 129 9.38 -1.67 22.81
CA ALA A 129 10.31 -1.27 23.84
C ALA A 129 10.03 0.15 24.42
N GLY A 130 8.99 0.84 23.95
CA GLY A 130 8.58 2.15 24.44
C GLY A 130 9.13 3.34 23.65
N ALA A 131 9.77 3.13 22.50
CA ALA A 131 10.18 4.22 21.64
C ALA A 131 8.96 4.94 21.04
N THR A 132 9.00 6.26 21.07
CA THR A 132 8.00 7.16 20.47
C THR A 132 8.22 7.32 18.97
N GLY A 133 7.21 7.84 18.27
CA GLY A 133 7.30 8.07 16.83
C GLY A 133 8.41 9.07 16.48
N ALA A 134 8.67 10.03 17.36
CA ALA A 134 9.79 10.96 17.22
C ALA A 134 11.16 10.25 17.30
N GLU A 135 11.33 9.27 18.21
CA GLU A 135 12.58 8.51 18.36
C GLU A 135 12.82 7.54 17.18
N LEU A 136 11.77 7.10 16.50
CA LEU A 136 11.85 6.37 15.23
C LEU A 136 12.20 7.25 14.02
N GLY A 137 12.29 8.57 14.21
CA GLY A 137 12.56 9.56 13.15
C GLY A 137 11.31 10.13 12.48
N GLY A 138 10.11 9.91 13.04
CA GLY A 138 8.85 10.42 12.53
C GLY A 138 8.39 9.72 11.25
N ASP A 139 7.72 10.49 10.39
CA ASP A 139 7.19 9.99 9.12
C ASP A 139 8.32 9.60 8.16
N ARG A 140 8.26 8.39 7.63
CA ARG A 140 9.06 7.91 6.50
C ARG A 140 8.13 7.61 5.34
N ILE A 141 8.18 8.47 4.31
CA ILE A 141 7.29 8.43 3.14
C ILE A 141 8.16 8.43 1.87
N HIS A 142 7.90 7.47 0.99
CA HIS A 142 8.50 7.30 -0.33
C HIS A 142 7.49 7.52 -1.46
N SER A 143 6.21 7.22 -1.21
CA SER A 143 5.11 7.31 -2.17
C SER A 143 4.54 8.72 -2.32
N ASP A 144 3.64 8.88 -3.30
CA ASP A 144 2.88 10.12 -3.50
C ASP A 144 1.63 10.23 -2.57
N ILE A 145 1.53 9.44 -1.49
CA ILE A 145 0.33 9.37 -0.64
C ILE A 145 -0.17 10.73 -0.16
N ILE A 146 0.72 11.65 0.20
CA ILE A 146 0.34 13.01 0.63
C ILE A 146 -0.40 13.74 -0.48
N LYS A 147 0.18 13.77 -1.70
CA LYS A 147 -0.44 14.38 -2.88
C LYS A 147 -1.76 13.70 -3.24
N MET A 148 -1.83 12.36 -3.15
CA MET A 148 -3.07 11.62 -3.39
C MET A 148 -4.15 12.01 -2.38
N SER A 149 -3.79 12.15 -1.11
CA SER A 149 -4.72 12.49 -0.03
C SER A 149 -5.29 13.90 -0.18
N GLU A 150 -4.51 14.86 -0.67
CA GLU A 150 -4.95 16.24 -0.94
C GLU A 150 -6.09 16.29 -1.96
N ARG A 151 -6.05 15.41 -2.96
CA ARG A 151 -7.07 15.32 -4.03
C ARG A 151 -8.42 14.77 -3.56
N ILE A 152 -8.47 14.14 -2.39
CA ILE A 152 -9.70 13.57 -1.85
C ILE A 152 -10.41 14.61 -1.00
N ASN A 153 -11.56 15.07 -1.47
CA ASN A 153 -12.39 16.01 -0.72
C ASN A 153 -13.24 15.25 0.31
N ILE A 154 -12.81 15.28 1.56
CA ILE A 154 -13.53 14.71 2.70
C ILE A 154 -13.61 15.76 3.80
N ARG A 155 -14.76 15.82 4.49
CA ARG A 155 -14.93 16.67 5.66
C ARG A 155 -14.19 16.03 6.83
N LEU A 156 -13.10 16.66 7.27
CA LEU A 156 -12.35 16.29 8.47
C LEU A 156 -13.04 16.79 9.73
#